data_AF-A0A3C0ELM1-F1
#
_entry.id   AF-A0A3C0ELM1-F1
#
_cell.length_a   1.000
_cell.length_b   1.000
_cell.length_c   1.000
_cell.angle_alpha   90.00
_cell.angle_beta   90.00
_cell.angle_gamma   90.00
#
_symmetry.space_group_name_H-M   'P 1'
#
loop_
_entity.id
_entity.type
_entity.pdbx_description
1 polymer ?
#
loop_
_entity_poly.entity_id
_entity_poly.type
_entity_poly.pdbx_seq_one_letter_code
_entity_poly.pdbx_strand_id
1 'polypeptide(L)'
;MIEVVVGMALLGVFLASIFIAQARLISQSAIARKKAVAITATDSMLASWTMDWQNLPIDDTGTIPDHDNLQWTTTLIPEEEFEALGIQKIQLTITDSSQVNNDEPILQLELTVPIAELENPDGPNEPDSQ
;
A
#
# COMPACT_ATOMS: atom_id res chain seq x y z
N MET A 1 -30.57 7.28 51.83
CA MET A 1 -30.83 6.18 50.86
C MET A 1 -30.66 6.64 49.41
N ILE A 2 -31.25 7.76 48.98
CA ILE A 2 -31.08 8.31 47.62
C ILE A 2 -29.60 8.54 47.25
N GLU A 3 -28.81 9.06 48.19
CA GLU A 3 -27.38 9.34 47.97
C GLU A 3 -26.56 8.09 47.62
N VAL A 4 -26.84 6.95 48.26
CA VAL A 4 -26.17 5.67 47.95
C VAL A 4 -26.51 5.22 46.54
N VAL A 5 -27.78 5.37 46.13
CA VAL A 5 -28.26 5.00 44.80
C VAL A 5 -27.62 5.88 43.72
N VAL A 6 -27.50 7.20 43.98
CA VAL A 6 -26.83 8.13 43.08
C VAL A 6 -25.33 7.79 42.94
N GLY A 7 -24.65 7.50 44.05
CA GLY A 7 -23.25 7.06 44.02
C GLY A 7 -23.04 5.78 43.21
N MET A 8 -23.92 4.79 43.38
CA MET A 8 -23.86 3.53 42.63
C MET A 8 -24.12 3.73 41.14
N ALA A 9 -25.08 4.60 40.78
CA ALA A 9 -25.36 4.95 39.39
C ALA A 9 -24.17 5.66 38.74
N LEU A 10 -23.56 6.63 39.44
CA LEU A 10 -22.37 7.34 38.95
C LEU A 10 -21.19 6.39 38.75
N LEU A 11 -20.98 5.45 39.67
CA LEU A 11 -19.91 4.46 39.55
C LEU A 11 -20.15 3.51 38.36
N GLY A 12 -21.40 3.11 38.12
CA GLY A 12 -21.77 2.30 36.97
C GLY A 12 -21.49 3.01 35.63
N VAL A 13 -21.88 4.29 35.53
CA VAL A 13 -21.62 5.11 34.33
C VAL A 13 -20.12 5.31 34.11
N PHE A 14 -19.38 5.59 35.19
CA PHE A 14 -17.93 5.77 35.12
C PHE A 14 -17.23 4.50 34.62
N LEU A 15 -17.60 3.35 35.18
CA LEU A 15 -17.05 2.05 34.77
C LEU A 15 -17.39 1.74 33.30
N ALA A 16 -18.64 1.97 32.89
CA ALA A 16 -19.04 1.79 31.49
C ALA A 16 -18.24 2.69 30.53
N SER A 17 -17.99 3.95 30.92
CA SER A 17 -17.21 4.90 30.13
C SER A 17 -15.76 4.43 29.93
N ILE A 18 -15.14 3.87 30.98
CA ILE A 18 -13.80 3.30 30.90
C ILE A 18 -13.76 2.13 29.91
N PHE A 19 -14.73 1.22 29.96
CA PHE A 19 -14.78 0.08 29.04
C PHE A 19 -14.95 0.53 27.58
N ILE A 20 -15.80 1.52 27.32
CA ILE A 20 -15.98 2.08 25.98
C ILE A 20 -14.69 2.71 25.47
N ALA A 21 -13.99 3.48 26.31
CA ALA A 21 -12.72 4.08 25.96
C ALA A 21 -11.65 3.02 25.64
N GLN A 22 -11.56 1.97 26.46
CA GLN A 22 -10.63 0.85 26.20
C GLN A 22 -10.95 0.14 24.89
N ALA A 23 -12.23 -0.15 24.62
CA ALA A 23 -12.63 -0.79 23.37
C ALA A 23 -12.21 0.03 22.14
N ARG A 24 -12.34 1.36 22.21
CA ARG A 24 -11.90 2.28 21.16
C ARG A 24 -10.38 2.31 21.00
N LEU A 25 -9.63 2.32 22.09
CA LEU A 25 -8.16 2.29 22.04
C LEU A 25 -7.66 0.99 21.42
N ILE A 26 -8.26 -0.15 21.79
CA ILE A 26 -7.91 -1.45 21.23
C ILE A 26 -8.18 -1.47 19.73
N SER A 27 -9.37 -1.02 19.29
CA SER A 27 -9.68 -0.99 17.85
C SER A 27 -8.76 -0.05 17.07
N GLN A 28 -8.46 1.13 17.61
CA GLN A 28 -7.49 2.06 17.01
C GLN A 28 -6.10 1.45 16.91
N SER A 29 -5.64 0.76 17.96
CA SER A 29 -4.33 0.10 17.95
C SER A 29 -4.24 -1.02 16.92
N ALA A 30 -5.33 -1.78 16.73
CA ALA A 30 -5.39 -2.84 15.74
C ALA A 30 -5.29 -2.29 14.32
N ILE A 31 -6.01 -1.19 14.02
CA ILE A 31 -5.95 -0.50 12.73
C ILE A 31 -4.53 0.05 12.47
N ALA A 32 -3.95 0.74 13.46
CA ALA A 32 -2.60 1.28 13.33
C ALA A 32 -1.56 0.17 13.09
N ARG A 33 -1.67 -0.95 13.81
CA ARG A 33 -0.79 -2.10 13.63
C ARG A 33 -0.92 -2.71 12.24
N LYS A 34 -2.14 -2.87 11.72
CA LYS A 34 -2.38 -3.35 10.34
C LYS A 34 -1.68 -2.46 9.32
N LYS A 35 -1.84 -1.14 9.44
CA LYS A 35 -1.18 -0.16 8.54
C LYS A 35 0.34 -0.25 8.63
N ALA A 36 0.90 -0.33 9.84
CA ALA A 36 2.35 -0.45 10.03
C ALA A 36 2.93 -1.73 9.38
N VAL A 37 2.23 -2.86 9.51
CA VAL A 37 2.61 -4.12 8.85
C VAL A 37 2.56 -3.96 7.34
N ALA A 38 1.47 -3.41 6.79
CA ALA A 38 1.34 -3.21 5.36
C ALA A 38 2.43 -2.29 4.80
N ILE A 39 2.80 -1.21 5.52
CA ILE A 39 3.89 -0.31 5.12
C ILE A 39 5.22 -1.07 5.08
N THR A 40 5.54 -1.83 6.14
CA THR A 40 6.82 -2.56 6.25
C THR A 40 6.94 -3.63 5.17
N ALA A 41 5.83 -4.33 4.90
CA ALA A 41 5.76 -5.36 3.86
C ALA A 41 5.91 -4.75 2.45
N THR A 42 5.25 -3.62 2.21
CA THR A 42 5.36 -2.87 0.95
C THR A 42 6.77 -2.35 0.73
N ASP A 43 7.42 -1.80 1.77
CA ASP A 43 8.80 -1.31 1.68
C ASP A 43 9.78 -2.44 1.32
N SER A 44 9.62 -3.61 1.94
CA SER A 44 10.43 -4.80 1.63
C SER A 44 10.21 -5.27 0.19
N MET A 45 8.97 -5.24 -0.29
CA MET A 45 8.62 -5.56 -1.69
C MET A 45 9.23 -4.55 -2.67
N LEU A 46 9.08 -3.24 -2.41
CA LEU A 46 9.68 -2.19 -3.23
C LEU A 46 11.20 -2.27 -3.26
N ALA A 47 11.83 -2.62 -2.14
CA ALA A 47 13.27 -2.87 -2.09
C ALA A 47 13.71 -4.04 -3.00
N SER A 48 12.86 -5.05 -3.17
CA SER A 48 13.13 -6.14 -4.12
C SER A 48 12.97 -5.70 -5.58
N TRP A 49 11.96 -4.89 -5.90
CA TRP A 49 11.74 -4.38 -7.25
C TRP A 49 12.80 -3.37 -7.68
N THR A 50 13.36 -2.59 -6.76
CA THR A 50 14.43 -1.63 -7.08
C THR A 50 15.74 -2.31 -7.47
N MET A 51 15.96 -3.58 -7.12
CA MET A 51 17.11 -4.35 -7.62
C MET A 51 17.04 -4.63 -9.12
N ASP A 52 15.82 -4.72 -9.66
CA ASP A 52 15.56 -4.98 -11.09
C ASP A 52 14.40 -4.09 -11.59
N TRP A 53 14.67 -2.78 -11.62
CA TRP A 53 13.67 -1.77 -11.96
C TRP A 53 13.11 -1.92 -13.38
N GLN A 54 13.84 -2.59 -14.29
CA GLN A 54 13.41 -2.82 -15.67
C GLN A 54 12.25 -3.83 -15.74
N ASN A 55 12.18 -4.76 -14.77
CA ASN A 55 11.14 -5.77 -14.68
C ASN A 55 10.06 -5.41 -13.65
N LEU A 56 9.88 -4.12 -13.37
CA LEU A 56 8.85 -3.69 -12.44
C LEU A 56 7.45 -3.99 -13.05
N PRO A 57 6.55 -4.66 -12.29
CA PRO A 57 5.22 -5.00 -12.79
C PRO A 57 4.38 -3.74 -13.08
N ILE A 58 3.93 -3.58 -14.32
CA ILE A 58 3.08 -2.47 -14.78
C ILE A 58 1.72 -3.05 -15.19
N ASP A 59 0.63 -2.41 -14.75
CA ASP A 59 -0.75 -2.87 -14.97
C ASP A 59 -0.96 -4.33 -14.54
N ASP A 60 -0.38 -4.69 -13.39
CA ASP A 60 -0.37 -6.05 -12.88
C ASP A 60 -0.84 -6.11 -11.43
N THR A 61 -1.12 -7.31 -10.95
CA THR A 61 -1.58 -7.57 -9.59
C THR A 61 -0.89 -8.79 -9.00
N GLY A 62 -0.75 -8.81 -7.68
CA GLY A 62 -0.19 -9.97 -7.00
C GLY A 62 -0.35 -9.93 -5.50
N THR A 63 0.38 -10.82 -4.83
CA THR A 63 0.44 -10.90 -3.37
C THR A 63 1.77 -10.37 -2.88
N ILE A 64 1.77 -9.79 -1.68
CA ILE A 64 3.02 -9.39 -1.04
C ILE A 64 3.69 -10.65 -0.47
N PRO A 65 4.99 -10.89 -0.73
CA PRO A 65 5.72 -12.02 -0.16
C PRO A 65 5.57 -12.10 1.36
N ASP A 66 5.40 -13.32 1.89
CA ASP A 66 5.18 -13.60 3.32
C ASP A 66 3.88 -13.00 3.92
N HIS A 67 3.00 -12.44 3.09
CA HIS A 67 1.77 -11.78 3.48
C HIS A 67 0.59 -12.12 2.56
N ASP A 68 0.08 -13.35 2.64
CA ASP A 68 -1.00 -13.88 1.78
C ASP A 68 -2.30 -13.06 1.82
N ASN A 69 -2.54 -12.31 2.91
CA ASN A 69 -3.71 -11.47 3.07
C ASN A 69 -3.56 -10.09 2.44
N LEU A 70 -2.37 -9.72 1.95
CA LEU A 70 -2.11 -8.44 1.32
C LEU A 70 -1.94 -8.63 -0.19
N GLN A 71 -2.69 -7.84 -0.94
CA GLN A 71 -2.60 -7.80 -2.40
C GLN A 71 -2.08 -6.45 -2.85
N TRP A 72 -1.29 -6.47 -3.91
CA TRP A 72 -0.82 -5.26 -4.58
C TRP A 72 -1.42 -5.20 -5.98
N THR A 73 -1.66 -3.98 -6.44
CA THR A 73 -2.09 -3.66 -7.80
C THR A 73 -1.28 -2.48 -8.29
N THR A 74 -0.65 -2.60 -9.44
CA THR A 74 -0.02 -1.50 -10.16
C THR A 74 -0.91 -1.01 -11.28
N THR A 75 -0.95 0.29 -11.50
CA THR A 75 -1.72 0.91 -12.60
C THR A 75 -0.90 2.03 -13.20
N LEU A 76 -0.71 2.02 -14.51
CA LEU A 76 -0.04 3.11 -15.21
C LEU A 76 -0.91 4.37 -15.19
N ILE A 77 -0.33 5.49 -14.79
CA ILE A 77 -0.96 6.81 -14.93
C ILE A 77 -0.30 7.49 -16.12
N PRO A 78 -0.98 7.58 -17.28
CA PRO A 78 -0.44 8.26 -18.44
C PRO A 78 -0.37 9.76 -18.16
N GLU A 79 0.82 10.34 -18.29
CA GLU A 79 1.07 11.76 -18.06
C GLU A 79 2.12 12.24 -19.05
N GLU A 80 1.68 12.98 -20.08
CA GLU A 80 2.48 13.35 -21.25
C GLU A 80 3.77 14.12 -20.87
N GLU A 81 3.73 14.88 -19.78
CA GLU A 81 4.89 15.63 -19.26
C GLU A 81 6.00 14.71 -18.73
N PHE A 82 5.64 13.58 -18.10
CA PHE A 82 6.61 12.61 -17.59
C PHE A 82 7.15 11.74 -18.73
N GLU A 83 6.31 11.35 -19.68
CA GLU A 83 6.74 10.57 -20.85
C GLU A 83 7.77 11.35 -21.68
N ALA A 84 7.59 12.66 -21.85
CA ALA A 84 8.54 13.53 -22.52
C ALA A 84 9.92 13.59 -21.81
N LEU A 85 9.98 13.26 -20.53
CA LEU A 85 11.19 13.18 -19.72
C LEU A 85 11.78 11.75 -19.65
N GLY A 86 11.20 10.79 -20.39
CA GLY A 86 11.61 9.39 -20.32
C GLY A 86 11.25 8.73 -18.99
N ILE A 87 10.15 9.18 -18.36
CA ILE A 87 9.70 8.72 -17.06
C ILE A 87 8.24 8.28 -17.17
N GLN A 88 7.87 7.22 -16.46
CA GLN A 88 6.49 6.79 -16.32
C GLN A 88 6.04 6.87 -14.86
N LYS A 89 4.77 7.22 -14.67
CA LYS A 89 4.14 7.27 -13.36
C LYS A 89 3.27 6.02 -13.16
N ILE A 90 3.50 5.31 -12.07
CA ILE A 90 2.77 4.09 -11.71
C ILE A 90 2.12 4.30 -10.35
N GLN A 91 0.83 4.01 -10.26
CA GLN A 91 0.13 3.95 -8.99
C GLN A 91 0.22 2.54 -8.43
N LEU A 92 0.71 2.42 -7.20
CA LEU A 92 0.71 1.18 -6.42
C LEU A 92 -0.38 1.26 -5.36
N THR A 93 -1.31 0.31 -5.38
CA THR A 93 -2.40 0.21 -4.41
C THR A 93 -2.27 -1.10 -3.64
N ILE A 94 -2.40 -1.05 -2.32
CA ILE A 94 -2.35 -2.22 -1.43
C ILE A 94 -3.70 -2.43 -0.75
N THR A 95 -4.27 -3.63 -0.87
CA THR A 95 -5.56 -4.02 -0.29
C THR A 95 -5.40 -5.23 0.65
N ASP A 96 -6.34 -5.38 1.61
CA ASP A 96 -6.37 -6.50 2.56
C ASP A 96 -7.47 -7.48 2.13
N SER A 97 -7.11 -8.57 1.47
CA SER A 97 -8.05 -9.56 0.92
C SER A 97 -8.90 -10.26 1.99
N SER A 98 -8.55 -10.11 3.26
CA SER A 98 -9.32 -10.64 4.40
C SER A 98 -10.51 -9.76 4.79
N GLN A 99 -10.65 -8.55 4.23
CA GLN A 99 -11.74 -7.65 4.55
C GLN A 99 -12.93 -7.81 3.60
N VAL A 100 -14.14 -7.71 4.16
CA VAL A 100 -15.39 -7.80 3.38
C VAL A 100 -15.52 -6.65 2.39
N ASN A 101 -14.80 -5.54 2.62
CA ASN A 101 -14.75 -4.38 1.75
C ASN A 101 -13.31 -4.22 1.22
N ASN A 102 -12.97 -4.98 0.18
CA ASN A 102 -11.66 -4.91 -0.49
C ASN A 102 -11.45 -3.61 -1.28
N ASP A 103 -12.49 -2.76 -1.41
CA ASP A 103 -12.45 -1.50 -2.16
C ASP A 103 -11.72 -0.38 -1.40
N GLU A 104 -11.55 -0.46 -0.08
CA GLU A 104 -10.80 0.57 0.66
C GLU A 104 -9.30 0.20 0.71
N PRO A 105 -8.42 0.94 -0.01
CA PRO A 105 -7.00 0.65 -0.01
C PRO A 105 -6.39 0.95 1.37
N ILE A 106 -5.52 0.05 1.84
CA ILE A 106 -4.74 0.28 3.07
C ILE A 106 -3.71 1.38 2.81
N LEU A 107 -3.07 1.31 1.64
CA LEU A 107 -2.00 2.19 1.18
C LEU A 107 -2.16 2.44 -0.32
N GLN A 108 -1.82 3.65 -0.73
CA GLN A 108 -1.72 4.04 -2.12
C GLN A 108 -0.47 4.89 -2.26
N LEU A 109 0.41 4.52 -3.19
CA LEU A 109 1.67 5.18 -3.46
C LEU A 109 1.76 5.53 -4.94
N GLU A 110 2.42 6.63 -5.24
CA GLU A 110 2.79 6.99 -6.61
C GLU A 110 4.29 6.75 -6.78
N LEU A 111 4.63 5.92 -7.76
CA LEU A 111 5.98 5.55 -8.12
C LEU A 111 6.32 6.24 -9.45
N THR A 112 7.54 6.73 -9.54
CA THR A 112 8.07 7.39 -10.73
C THR A 112 9.29 6.60 -11.16
N VAL A 113 9.21 5.92 -12.31
CA VAL A 113 10.26 5.03 -12.79
C VAL A 113 10.73 5.47 -14.18
N PRO A 114 12.02 5.36 -14.49
CA PRO A 114 12.51 5.67 -15.82
C PRO A 114 11.94 4.67 -16.83
N ILE A 115 11.60 5.14 -18.02
CA ILE A 115 11.26 4.30 -19.17
C ILE A 115 12.58 3.73 -19.65
N ALA A 116 12.75 2.41 -19.59
CA ALA A 116 13.92 1.77 -20.17
C ALA A 116 13.93 2.10 -21.67
N GLU A 117 14.92 2.88 -22.10
CA GLU A 117 15.14 3.15 -23.51
C GLU A 117 15.30 1.79 -24.20
N LEU A 118 14.34 1.44 -25.08
CA LEU A 118 14.44 0.25 -25.91
C LEU A 118 15.79 0.34 -26.61
N GLU A 119 16.74 -0.50 -26.19
CA GLU A 119 18.01 -0.68 -26.86
C GLU A 119 17.66 -1.03 -28.30
N ASN A 120 17.77 -0.06 -29.20
CA ASN A 120 17.39 -0.19 -30.60
C ASN A 120 18.29 -1.26 -31.22
N PRO A 121 17.80 -2.49 -31.51
CA PRO A 121 18.67 -3.52 -32.06
C PRO A 121 19.02 -3.25 -33.54
N ASP A 122 18.41 -2.23 -34.15
CA ASP A 122 18.66 -1.79 -35.53
C ASP A 122 19.55 -0.54 -35.55
N GLY A 123 20.78 -0.68 -35.05
CA GLY A 123 21.88 0.07 -35.65
C GLY A 123 22.06 -0.43 -37.08
N PRO A 124 22.25 0.46 -38.09
CA PRO A 124 22.43 0.01 -39.46
C PRO A 124 23.68 -0.87 -39.52
N ASN A 125 23.50 -2.16 -39.81
CA ASN A 125 24.58 -3.02 -40.25
C ASN A 125 25.16 -2.37 -41.52
N GLU A 126 26.25 -1.61 -41.38
CA GLU A 126 27.14 -1.31 -42.48
C GLU A 126 27.66 -2.65 -43.01
N PRO A 127 27.37 -3.03 -44.26
CA PRO A 127 28.07 -4.14 -44.87
C PRO A 127 29.48 -3.65 -45.16
N ASP A 128 30.44 -4.06 -44.33
CA ASP A 128 31.86 -3.98 -44.67
C ASP A 128 32.07 -4.69 -46.02
N SER A 129 32.19 -3.86 -47.05
CA SER A 129 32.60 -4.28 -48.38
C SER A 129 34.13 -4.26 -48.40
N GLN A 130 34.75 -5.44 -48.31
CA GLN A 130 36.12 -5.65 -48.77
C GLN A 130 36.34 -7.07 -49.30
#